data_AF-A0A843AAZ7-F1
#
_entry.id   AF-A0A843AAZ7-F1
#
_cell.length_a   1.000
_cell.length_b   1.000
_cell.length_c   1.000
_cell.angle_alpha   90.00
_cell.angle_beta   90.00
_cell.angle_gamma   90.00
#
_symmetry.space_group_name_H-M   'P 1'
#
loop_
_entity.id
_entity.type
_entity.pdbx_description
1 polymer ?
#
loop_
_entity_poly.entity_id
_entity_poly.type
_entity_poly.pdbx_seq_one_letter_code
_entity_poly.pdbx_strand_id
1 'polypeptide(L)'
;MEKKIFSKNYSRLNLDRISYNLSKEIINTENINNSLKKTQQCPECEINLPIKIKKFKNIDEQVNLCDIDNEFGRCSCGKRHLDIIMTHVLKIMKDEKIKLRNYNLRNGPVPLITPLTNHPHIYLKKNSLIILHTDLTKHIAEIILDEVSEIKGVLKGNSRETVGKIDSNCEEKSYKILKGNDIRCDIIQSPLGKIAINKVQHLSYIEFPNSSENKIINLCNYLKSKNYSREEISKLKVLDGTCGNGTLGIFLLKLGVKEVVFNDIWKPATIMTLVNLEANGFKMIKERFNKNIFELKSDERLLPKTKITKEKTRKIEGYNYENFEMSFGENFRIYNLSIEKLYSKLKNYEFNKENKDKEFDICILDCFPETNTRPIQKIAEKIAIDVLIV
;
A
#
# COMPACT_ATOMS: atom_id res chain seq x y z
N MET A 1 -18.48 14.94 22.75
CA MET A 1 -18.17 14.56 21.36
C MET A 1 -16.66 14.64 21.19
N GLU A 2 -15.95 13.58 21.59
CA GLU A 2 -14.48 13.56 21.57
C GLU A 2 -13.97 13.59 20.13
N LYS A 3 -13.23 14.64 19.78
CA LYS A 3 -12.44 14.67 18.55
C LYS A 3 -11.48 13.48 18.60
N LYS A 4 -11.73 12.46 17.77
CA LYS A 4 -10.80 11.35 17.55
C LYS A 4 -9.49 11.93 17.01
N ILE A 5 -8.52 12.07 17.90
CA ILE A 5 -7.17 12.49 17.54
C ILE A 5 -6.52 11.28 16.86
N PHE A 6 -6.57 11.25 15.53
CA PHE A 6 -5.71 10.41 14.71
C PHE A 6 -4.28 10.57 15.23
N SER A 7 -3.63 9.47 15.60
CA SER A 7 -2.43 9.55 16.44
C SER A 7 -1.34 10.36 15.74
N LYS A 8 -0.76 11.36 16.43
CA LYS A 8 0.39 12.16 15.95
C LYS A 8 1.69 11.32 15.79
N ASN A 9 1.59 9.99 15.68
CA ASN A 9 2.68 9.05 15.98
C ASN A 9 3.32 8.40 14.75
N TYR A 10 2.84 8.66 13.53
CA TYR A 10 3.48 8.13 12.32
C TYR A 10 4.90 8.68 12.07
N SER A 11 5.28 9.78 12.72
CA SER A 11 6.64 10.32 12.65
C SER A 11 7.72 9.38 13.21
N ARG A 12 7.33 8.33 13.96
CA ARG A 12 8.24 7.31 14.51
C ARG A 12 8.24 5.99 13.73
N LEU A 13 7.35 5.83 12.74
CA LEU A 13 7.46 4.72 11.81
C LEU A 13 8.64 5.05 10.90
N ASN A 14 9.83 4.56 11.24
CA ASN A 14 11.04 4.62 10.41
C ASN A 14 10.80 3.83 9.10
N LEU A 15 10.00 4.41 8.21
CA LEU A 15 10.13 4.21 6.79
C LEU A 15 11.25 5.19 6.41
N ASP A 16 12.50 4.71 6.45
CA ASP A 16 13.76 5.47 6.36
C ASP A 16 13.93 6.33 5.08
N ARG A 17 12.85 6.53 4.30
CA ARG A 17 12.85 7.09 2.95
C ARG A 17 11.71 8.07 2.68
N ILE A 18 10.90 8.43 3.69
CA ILE A 18 9.78 9.36 3.51
C ILE A 18 10.15 10.76 4.02
N SER A 19 10.09 11.75 3.13
CA SER A 19 10.38 13.16 3.44
C SER A 19 9.15 13.99 3.87
N TYR A 20 7.97 13.37 3.95
CA TYR A 20 6.69 14.05 4.15
C TYR A 20 5.90 13.48 5.34
N ASN A 21 4.96 14.27 5.89
CA ASN A 21 4.18 13.88 7.05
C ASN A 21 3.02 12.94 6.65
N LEU A 22 3.19 11.64 6.91
CA LEU A 22 2.21 10.60 6.58
C LEU A 22 0.79 10.93 7.08
N SER A 23 0.65 11.44 8.31
CA SER A 23 -0.65 11.68 8.96
C SER A 23 -1.60 12.60 8.19
N LYS A 24 -1.05 13.52 7.38
CA LYS A 24 -1.84 14.49 6.60
C LYS A 24 -2.41 13.89 5.30
N GLU A 25 -1.84 12.79 4.85
CA GLU A 25 -2.17 12.16 3.56
C GLU A 25 -3.08 10.95 3.71
N ILE A 26 -3.18 10.39 4.92
CA ILE A 26 -3.99 9.19 5.17
C ILE A 26 -5.47 9.50 4.98
N ILE A 27 -6.09 8.66 4.15
CA ILE A 27 -7.54 8.60 4.00
C ILE A 27 -8.05 7.53 4.98
N ASN A 28 -9.01 7.92 5.79
CA ASN A 28 -9.60 7.09 6.84
C ASN A 28 -11.13 7.10 6.69
N THR A 29 -11.79 6.17 7.39
CA THR A 29 -13.26 5.98 7.34
C THR A 29 -14.06 7.27 7.54
N GLU A 30 -13.54 8.24 8.28
CA GLU A 30 -14.21 9.51 8.57
C GLU A 30 -14.11 10.51 7.40
N ASN A 31 -13.04 10.45 6.63
CA ASN A 31 -12.78 11.39 5.53
C ASN A 31 -12.94 10.77 4.13
N ILE A 32 -13.21 9.47 3.98
CA ILE A 32 -13.41 8.78 2.68
C ILE A 32 -14.33 9.59 1.76
N ASN A 33 -15.52 9.96 2.22
CA ASN A 33 -16.51 10.64 1.38
C ASN A 33 -16.03 12.03 0.90
N ASN A 34 -15.30 12.76 1.74
CA ASN A 34 -14.71 14.05 1.34
C ASN A 34 -13.53 13.86 0.40
N SER A 35 -12.72 12.83 0.62
CA SER A 35 -11.61 12.47 -0.26
C SER A 35 -12.08 12.06 -1.65
N LEU A 36 -13.19 11.31 -1.76
CA LEU A 36 -13.78 10.90 -3.04
C LEU A 36 -14.23 12.08 -3.91
N LYS A 37 -14.65 13.20 -3.30
CA LYS A 37 -15.00 14.42 -4.05
C LYS A 37 -13.82 15.00 -4.84
N LYS A 38 -12.58 14.61 -4.53
CA LYS A 38 -11.37 15.03 -5.26
C LYS A 38 -11.28 14.40 -6.66
N THR A 39 -11.88 13.22 -6.86
CA THR A 39 -11.78 12.45 -8.10
C THR A 39 -13.10 12.29 -8.87
N GLN A 40 -14.21 12.72 -8.26
CA GLN A 40 -15.53 12.75 -8.90
C GLN A 40 -15.72 13.96 -9.81
N GLN A 41 -16.38 13.78 -10.95
CA GLN A 41 -16.72 14.87 -11.85
C GLN A 41 -17.85 15.76 -11.30
N CYS A 42 -17.90 17.02 -11.74
CA CYS A 42 -19.08 17.87 -11.60
C CYS A 42 -19.85 17.88 -12.94
N PRO A 43 -21.10 18.41 -13.00
CA PRO A 43 -21.88 18.45 -14.23
C PRO A 43 -21.14 19.13 -15.41
N GLU A 44 -20.31 20.13 -15.10
CA GLU A 44 -19.55 20.92 -16.08
C GLU A 44 -18.27 20.22 -16.57
N CYS A 45 -17.82 19.15 -15.95
CA CYS A 45 -16.54 18.52 -16.28
C CYS A 45 -16.52 17.90 -17.68
N GLU A 46 -17.63 17.29 -18.08
CA GLU A 46 -17.74 16.59 -19.36
C GLU A 46 -18.10 17.55 -20.49
N ILE A 47 -18.97 18.53 -20.20
CA ILE A 47 -19.35 19.61 -21.13
C ILE A 47 -18.12 20.42 -21.54
N ASN A 48 -17.24 20.72 -20.59
CA ASN A 48 -16.05 21.54 -20.82
C ASN A 48 -14.80 20.71 -21.18
N LEU A 49 -14.95 19.43 -21.54
CA LEU A 49 -13.82 18.64 -22.02
C LEU A 49 -13.47 19.09 -23.45
N PRO A 50 -12.30 19.72 -23.69
CA PRO A 50 -11.98 20.27 -25.01
C PRO A 50 -11.84 19.18 -26.08
N ILE A 51 -11.37 18.00 -25.69
CA ILE A 51 -11.14 16.89 -26.61
C ILE A 51 -11.09 15.56 -25.85
N LYS A 52 -11.55 14.50 -26.51
CA LYS A 52 -11.36 13.11 -26.07
C LYS A 52 -10.11 12.51 -26.70
N ILE A 53 -9.06 12.33 -25.90
CA ILE A 53 -7.76 11.79 -26.37
C ILE A 53 -7.87 10.29 -26.64
N LYS A 54 -7.43 9.85 -27.83
CA LYS A 54 -7.33 8.43 -28.19
C LYS A 54 -6.00 7.86 -27.66
N LYS A 55 -6.09 6.81 -26.84
CA LYS A 55 -4.94 6.24 -26.09
C LYS A 55 -3.75 5.76 -26.94
N PHE A 56 -4.00 5.33 -28.18
CA PHE A 56 -2.98 4.73 -29.06
C PHE A 56 -2.45 5.70 -30.13
N LYS A 57 -3.15 6.81 -30.38
CA LYS A 57 -2.76 7.81 -31.37
C LYS A 57 -1.75 8.79 -30.74
N ASN A 58 -0.78 9.28 -31.51
CA ASN A 58 0.17 10.25 -30.99
C ASN A 58 -0.54 11.54 -30.56
N ILE A 59 0.00 12.24 -29.57
CA ILE A 59 -0.62 13.44 -29.00
C ILE A 59 -0.61 14.64 -29.96
N ASP A 60 0.46 14.80 -30.74
CA ASP A 60 0.62 15.89 -31.73
C ASP A 60 -0.31 15.76 -32.94
N GLU A 61 -0.76 14.54 -33.26
CA GLU A 61 -1.78 14.29 -34.29
C GLU A 61 -3.22 14.57 -33.80
N GLN A 62 -3.40 14.95 -32.53
CA GLN A 62 -4.70 15.11 -31.88
C GLN A 62 -4.92 16.50 -31.29
N VAL A 63 -3.84 17.12 -30.78
CA VAL A 63 -3.86 18.43 -30.12
C VAL A 63 -2.62 19.22 -30.50
N ASN A 64 -2.78 20.52 -30.66
CA ASN A 64 -1.66 21.43 -30.80
C ASN A 64 -0.94 21.54 -29.44
N LEU A 65 0.31 21.07 -29.37
CA LEU A 65 1.07 20.99 -28.11
C LEU A 65 1.37 22.38 -27.50
N CYS A 66 1.38 23.44 -28.32
CA CYS A 66 1.56 24.80 -27.84
C CYS A 66 0.40 25.29 -26.95
N ASP A 67 -0.80 24.71 -27.12
CA ASP A 67 -1.99 25.10 -26.37
C ASP A 67 -2.09 24.35 -25.02
N ILE A 68 -1.20 23.39 -24.76
CA ILE A 68 -1.24 22.56 -23.55
C ILE A 68 -0.40 23.20 -22.45
N ASP A 69 -1.10 23.62 -21.40
CA ASP A 69 -0.54 24.16 -20.17
C ASP A 69 -1.27 23.61 -18.92
N ASN A 70 -1.09 24.24 -17.76
CA ASN A 70 -1.77 23.84 -16.54
C ASN A 70 -3.29 24.12 -16.55
N GLU A 71 -3.81 24.95 -17.44
CA GLU A 71 -5.23 25.34 -17.49
C GLU A 71 -6.00 24.66 -18.63
N PHE A 72 -5.31 24.14 -19.64
CA PHE A 72 -5.90 23.36 -20.73
C PHE A 72 -6.77 22.21 -20.20
N GLY A 73 -8.05 22.23 -20.56
CA GLY A 73 -9.07 21.26 -20.13
C GLY A 73 -9.44 21.31 -18.64
N ARG A 74 -9.12 22.40 -17.93
CA ARG A 74 -9.53 22.62 -16.54
C ARG A 74 -10.97 23.09 -16.46
N CYS A 75 -11.78 22.30 -15.77
CA CYS A 75 -13.15 22.67 -15.44
C CYS A 75 -13.16 23.76 -14.35
N SER A 76 -14.24 24.56 -14.28
CA SER A 76 -14.49 25.57 -13.25
C SER A 76 -14.42 25.02 -11.81
N CYS A 77 -14.68 23.73 -11.59
CA CYS A 77 -14.48 23.09 -10.30
C CYS A 77 -12.99 22.84 -9.94
N GLY A 78 -12.07 23.26 -10.80
CA GLY A 78 -10.62 23.14 -10.66
C GLY A 78 -10.05 21.76 -11.00
N LYS A 79 -10.82 20.89 -11.67
CA LYS A 79 -10.41 19.52 -12.02
C LYS A 79 -10.11 19.37 -13.51
N ARG A 80 -9.23 18.44 -13.85
CA ARG A 80 -8.93 18.04 -15.24
C ARG A 80 -9.17 16.56 -15.45
N HIS A 81 -9.59 16.20 -16.67
CA HIS A 81 -9.69 14.79 -17.05
C HIS A 81 -8.30 14.14 -17.06
N LEU A 82 -8.19 12.89 -16.58
CA LEU A 82 -6.92 12.17 -16.47
C LEU A 82 -6.11 12.19 -17.79
N ASP A 83 -6.77 11.88 -18.91
CA ASP A 83 -6.11 11.82 -20.21
C ASP A 83 -5.52 13.17 -20.65
N ILE A 84 -6.13 14.30 -20.24
CA ILE A 84 -5.60 15.64 -20.52
C ILE A 84 -4.33 15.89 -19.68
N ILE A 85 -4.37 15.52 -18.40
CA ILE A 85 -3.21 15.63 -17.49
C ILE A 85 -2.04 14.79 -18.04
N MET A 86 -2.31 13.56 -18.45
CA MET A 86 -1.28 12.67 -18.99
C MET A 86 -0.75 13.13 -20.35
N THR A 87 -1.58 13.81 -21.16
CA THR A 87 -1.13 14.45 -22.40
C THR A 87 -0.16 15.59 -22.11
N HIS A 88 -0.41 16.40 -21.08
CA HIS A 88 0.51 17.45 -20.64
C HIS A 88 1.86 16.87 -20.17
N VAL A 89 1.84 15.76 -19.43
CA VAL A 89 3.08 15.06 -19.05
C VAL A 89 3.83 14.54 -20.29
N LEU A 90 3.13 13.96 -21.26
CA LEU A 90 3.76 13.49 -22.50
C LEU A 90 4.38 14.62 -23.33
N LYS A 91 3.78 15.82 -23.34
CA LYS A 91 4.38 17.02 -23.92
C LYS A 91 5.72 17.32 -23.24
N ILE A 92 5.75 17.42 -21.92
CA ILE A 92 6.99 17.66 -21.16
C ILE A 92 8.04 16.59 -21.48
N MET A 93 7.66 15.32 -21.51
CA MET A 93 8.58 14.22 -21.88
C MET A 93 9.12 14.37 -23.31
N LYS A 94 8.33 14.87 -24.25
CA LYS A 94 8.74 15.12 -25.64
C LYS A 94 9.71 16.30 -25.72
N ASP A 95 9.42 17.39 -25.03
CA ASP A 95 10.26 18.60 -24.98
C ASP A 95 11.62 18.29 -24.34
N GLU A 96 11.61 17.46 -23.29
CA GLU A 96 12.80 16.93 -22.59
C GLU A 96 13.45 15.74 -23.33
N LYS A 97 12.98 15.42 -24.54
CA LYS A 97 13.56 14.40 -25.45
C LYS A 97 13.66 12.99 -24.86
N ILE A 98 12.75 12.61 -23.96
CA ILE A 98 12.62 11.21 -23.53
C ILE A 98 12.15 10.36 -24.72
N LYS A 99 12.97 9.38 -25.11
CA LYS A 99 12.64 8.47 -26.21
C LYS A 99 11.54 7.48 -25.77
N LEU A 100 10.33 7.68 -26.30
CA LEU A 100 9.23 6.71 -26.23
C LEU A 100 9.06 6.00 -27.56
N ARG A 101 8.41 4.82 -27.55
CA ARG A 101 8.02 4.13 -28.78
C ARG A 101 7.13 5.02 -29.65
N ASN A 102 6.06 5.56 -29.05
CA ASN A 102 5.15 6.55 -29.60
C ASN A 102 4.77 7.49 -28.45
N TYR A 103 4.59 8.80 -28.71
CA TYR A 103 4.12 9.76 -27.69
C TYR A 103 2.60 9.68 -27.58
N ASN A 104 2.11 8.63 -26.93
CA ASN A 104 0.68 8.39 -26.69
C ASN A 104 0.44 7.91 -25.25
N LEU A 105 -0.82 7.94 -24.80
CA LEU A 105 -1.17 7.59 -23.42
C LEU A 105 -0.82 6.14 -23.05
N ARG A 106 -0.76 5.23 -24.03
CA ARG A 106 -0.41 3.82 -23.81
C ARG A 106 1.07 3.63 -23.44
N ASN A 107 1.96 4.42 -24.04
CA ASN A 107 3.40 4.32 -23.84
C ASN A 107 3.95 5.39 -22.89
N GLY A 108 3.09 6.27 -22.37
CA GLY A 108 3.44 7.26 -21.38
C GLY A 108 3.59 6.69 -19.96
N PRO A 109 3.76 7.56 -18.96
CA PRO A 109 3.83 7.17 -17.57
C PRO A 109 2.56 6.48 -17.08
N VAL A 110 2.70 5.57 -16.14
CA VAL A 110 1.57 4.91 -15.48
C VAL A 110 0.94 5.88 -14.47
N PRO A 111 -0.36 6.22 -14.61
CA PRO A 111 -1.06 7.06 -13.66
C PRO A 111 -1.48 6.27 -12.41
N LEU A 112 -1.12 6.75 -11.24
CA LEU A 112 -1.42 6.15 -9.93
C LEU A 112 -2.25 7.15 -9.12
N ILE A 113 -3.57 6.98 -9.21
CA ILE A 113 -4.58 7.96 -8.76
C ILE A 113 -4.82 7.84 -7.25
N THR A 114 -5.13 8.94 -6.57
CA THR A 114 -5.49 8.92 -5.16
C THR A 114 -6.61 9.94 -4.80
N PRO A 115 -7.72 9.51 -4.16
CA PRO A 115 -8.12 8.12 -3.97
C PRO A 115 -8.46 7.42 -5.30
N LEU A 116 -8.05 6.17 -5.47
CA LEU A 116 -8.50 5.33 -6.59
C LEU A 116 -9.81 4.63 -6.24
N THR A 117 -10.71 4.57 -7.23
CA THR A 117 -12.00 3.88 -7.20
C THR A 117 -12.28 3.23 -8.56
N ASN A 118 -13.34 2.43 -8.65
CA ASN A 118 -13.80 1.82 -9.90
C ASN A 118 -14.65 2.73 -10.81
N HIS A 119 -14.55 4.05 -10.65
CA HIS A 119 -15.30 5.00 -11.47
C HIS A 119 -14.68 5.13 -12.88
N PRO A 120 -15.48 5.04 -13.97
CA PRO A 120 -14.96 5.01 -15.34
C PRO A 120 -14.40 6.36 -15.82
N HIS A 121 -14.95 7.48 -15.33
CA HIS A 121 -14.55 8.83 -15.69
C HIS A 121 -13.80 9.48 -14.52
N ILE A 122 -12.54 9.85 -14.73
CA ILE A 122 -11.66 10.31 -13.66
C ILE A 122 -11.27 11.75 -13.91
N TYR A 123 -11.75 12.63 -13.05
CA TYR A 123 -11.44 14.06 -13.03
C TYR A 123 -10.69 14.40 -11.76
N LEU A 124 -9.46 14.87 -11.90
CA LEU A 124 -8.51 15.00 -10.82
C LEU A 124 -8.33 16.45 -10.41
N LYS A 125 -8.33 16.69 -9.09
CA LYS A 125 -7.94 17.97 -8.49
C LYS A 125 -6.42 18.01 -8.28
N LYS A 126 -5.89 19.19 -7.95
CA LYS A 126 -4.49 19.37 -7.50
C LYS A 126 -4.08 18.30 -6.47
N ASN A 127 -2.85 17.82 -6.58
CA ASN A 127 -2.25 16.82 -5.70
C ASN A 127 -3.07 15.51 -5.53
N SER A 128 -3.54 14.92 -6.63
CA SER A 128 -4.31 13.66 -6.62
C SER A 128 -3.76 12.57 -7.54
N LEU A 129 -2.58 12.79 -8.12
CA LEU A 129 -1.92 11.85 -9.03
C LEU A 129 -0.46 11.62 -8.66
N ILE A 130 -0.02 10.37 -8.72
CA ILE A 130 1.38 9.98 -8.76
C ILE A 130 1.64 9.40 -10.16
N ILE A 131 2.82 9.62 -10.73
CA ILE A 131 3.20 9.02 -12.00
C ILE A 131 4.43 8.12 -11.84
N LEU A 132 4.49 7.05 -12.62
CA LEU A 132 5.60 6.09 -12.65
C LEU A 132 6.07 5.88 -14.09
N HIS A 133 7.38 6.00 -14.34
CA HIS A 133 7.97 5.65 -15.63
C HIS A 133 9.46 5.29 -15.48
N THR A 134 9.97 4.42 -16.35
CA THR A 134 11.37 3.95 -16.32
C THR A 134 12.38 5.06 -16.61
N ASP A 135 12.04 5.96 -17.52
CA ASP A 135 12.99 6.93 -18.09
C ASP A 135 12.91 8.34 -17.50
N LEU A 136 12.06 8.55 -16.49
CA LEU A 136 12.02 9.84 -15.79
C LEU A 136 13.32 10.07 -14.98
N THR A 137 13.69 11.34 -14.84
CA THR A 137 14.85 11.81 -14.08
C THR A 137 14.41 12.81 -13.01
N LYS A 138 15.30 13.16 -12.07
CA LYS A 138 14.98 14.17 -11.05
C LYS A 138 14.67 15.54 -11.66
N HIS A 139 15.42 15.94 -12.68
CA HIS A 139 15.20 17.21 -13.39
C HIS A 139 13.80 17.28 -14.01
N ILE A 140 13.42 16.24 -14.77
CA ILE A 140 12.11 16.17 -15.41
C ILE A 140 10.98 16.08 -14.37
N ALA A 141 11.23 15.40 -13.24
CA ALA A 141 10.29 15.36 -12.13
C ALA A 141 10.04 16.74 -11.49
N GLU A 142 11.02 17.65 -11.50
CA GLU A 142 10.84 19.03 -11.01
C GLU A 142 9.95 19.82 -11.97
N ILE A 143 10.25 19.79 -13.27
CA ILE A 143 9.42 20.43 -14.31
C ILE A 143 7.97 19.94 -14.22
N ILE A 144 7.76 18.61 -14.11
CA ILE A 144 6.42 18.04 -14.03
C ILE A 144 5.64 18.55 -12.81
N LEU A 145 6.27 18.64 -11.64
CA LEU A 145 5.57 19.11 -10.44
C LEU A 145 5.28 20.62 -10.48
N ASP A 146 6.14 21.39 -11.15
CA ASP A 146 5.95 22.83 -11.31
C ASP A 146 4.86 23.15 -12.35
N GLU A 147 4.77 22.37 -13.44
CA GLU A 147 3.82 22.61 -14.54
C GLU A 147 2.49 21.86 -14.43
N VAL A 148 2.44 20.71 -13.74
CA VAL A 148 1.27 19.82 -13.73
C VAL A 148 0.70 19.68 -12.32
N SER A 149 -0.18 20.60 -11.94
CA SER A 149 -0.63 20.76 -10.55
C SER A 149 -1.39 19.57 -9.92
N GLU A 150 -1.92 18.64 -10.72
CA GLU A 150 -2.54 17.40 -10.23
C GLU A 150 -1.53 16.37 -9.74
N ILE A 151 -0.28 16.44 -10.22
CA ILE A 151 0.78 15.50 -9.85
C ILE A 151 1.38 15.95 -8.52
N LYS A 152 1.38 15.04 -7.55
CA LYS A 152 2.04 15.25 -6.26
C LYS A 152 3.32 14.44 -6.09
N GLY A 153 3.54 13.42 -6.91
CA GLY A 153 4.69 12.53 -6.78
C GLY A 153 5.12 11.94 -8.12
N VAL A 154 6.43 11.80 -8.30
CA VAL A 154 7.05 11.25 -9.50
C VAL A 154 8.00 10.13 -9.11
N LEU A 155 7.75 8.94 -9.64
CA LEU A 155 8.50 7.72 -9.37
C LEU A 155 9.22 7.23 -10.62
N LYS A 156 10.38 6.60 -10.42
CA LYS A 156 11.13 5.87 -11.44
C LYS A 156 11.07 4.38 -11.17
N GLY A 157 10.68 3.62 -12.18
CA GLY A 157 10.61 2.15 -12.12
C GLY A 157 9.71 1.56 -13.20
N ASN A 158 9.67 0.23 -13.28
CA ASN A 158 8.83 -0.49 -14.23
C ASN A 158 7.59 -1.06 -13.53
N SER A 159 6.41 -0.66 -13.99
CA SER A 159 5.13 -1.14 -13.45
C SER A 159 4.91 -2.67 -13.55
N ARG A 160 5.70 -3.37 -14.38
CA ARG A 160 5.65 -4.82 -14.52
C ARG A 160 6.49 -5.56 -13.49
N GLU A 161 7.34 -4.85 -12.74
CA GLU A 161 8.15 -5.46 -11.69
C GLU A 161 7.35 -5.58 -10.40
N THR A 162 7.50 -6.71 -9.71
CA THR A 162 6.96 -6.91 -8.37
C THR A 162 7.80 -6.16 -7.34
N VAL A 163 7.24 -5.07 -6.81
CA VAL A 163 7.76 -4.34 -5.66
C VAL A 163 7.40 -5.07 -4.37
N GLY A 164 8.39 -5.27 -3.52
CA GLY A 164 8.27 -6.01 -2.27
C GLY A 164 9.34 -7.08 -2.14
N LYS A 165 9.03 -8.12 -1.38
CA LYS A 165 9.89 -9.27 -1.14
C LYS A 165 9.10 -10.55 -1.36
N ILE A 166 9.49 -11.33 -2.37
CA ILE A 166 8.77 -12.55 -2.77
C ILE A 166 8.97 -13.67 -1.74
N ASP A 167 10.21 -13.90 -1.31
CA ASP A 167 10.55 -14.86 -0.25
C ASP A 167 11.79 -14.40 0.53
N SER A 168 12.24 -15.20 1.50
CA SER A 168 13.39 -14.86 2.36
C SER A 168 14.73 -14.78 1.63
N ASN A 169 14.83 -15.39 0.45
CA ASN A 169 16.06 -15.50 -0.34
C ASN A 169 16.09 -14.49 -1.49
N CYS A 170 14.94 -13.92 -1.87
CA CYS A 170 14.83 -12.91 -2.89
C CYS A 170 15.27 -11.52 -2.41
N GLU A 171 15.80 -10.73 -3.35
CA GLU A 171 16.10 -9.32 -3.12
C GLU A 171 14.83 -8.48 -2.94
N GLU A 172 14.97 -7.43 -2.14
CA GLU A 172 13.92 -6.46 -1.89
C GLU A 172 13.87 -5.44 -3.04
N LYS A 173 12.71 -5.33 -3.69
CA LYS A 173 12.52 -4.42 -4.82
C LYS A 173 11.64 -3.24 -4.42
N SER A 174 12.01 -2.04 -4.89
CA SER A 174 11.25 -0.80 -4.68
C SER A 174 11.42 0.13 -5.87
N TYR A 175 10.42 0.98 -6.11
CA TYR A 175 10.60 2.09 -7.04
C TYR A 175 11.45 3.19 -6.41
N LYS A 176 12.05 4.01 -7.26
CA LYS A 176 12.83 5.17 -6.81
C LYS A 176 11.95 6.42 -6.79
N ILE A 177 11.86 7.10 -5.65
CA ILE A 177 11.26 8.43 -5.60
C ILE A 177 12.20 9.42 -6.31
N LEU A 178 11.68 10.15 -7.29
CA LEU A 178 12.40 11.25 -7.93
C LEU A 178 12.10 12.57 -7.23
N LYS A 179 10.82 12.86 -6.98
CA LYS A 179 10.35 14.08 -6.30
C LYS A 179 8.92 13.89 -5.78
N GLY A 180 8.56 14.64 -4.73
CA GLY A 180 7.19 14.75 -4.24
C GLY A 180 6.77 13.65 -3.27
N ASN A 181 5.46 13.46 -3.15
CA ASN A 181 4.77 12.57 -2.21
C ASN A 181 4.10 11.41 -2.97
N ASP A 182 4.35 10.18 -2.52
CA ASP A 182 3.87 8.96 -3.16
C ASP A 182 2.84 8.17 -2.34
N ILE A 183 2.19 8.81 -1.36
CA ILE A 183 1.06 8.19 -0.66
C ILE A 183 -0.16 8.13 -1.55
N ARG A 184 -0.66 6.93 -1.76
CA ARG A 184 -1.91 6.65 -2.46
C ARG A 184 -2.89 5.96 -1.53
N CYS A 185 -4.17 6.09 -1.82
CA CYS A 185 -5.20 5.30 -1.18
C CYS A 185 -6.11 4.66 -2.22
N ASP A 186 -6.38 3.36 -2.06
CA ASP A 186 -7.41 2.64 -2.79
C ASP A 186 -8.66 2.56 -1.91
N ILE A 187 -9.81 2.96 -2.45
CA ILE A 187 -11.09 2.81 -1.78
C ILE A 187 -11.76 1.56 -2.32
N ILE A 188 -11.71 0.50 -1.53
CA ILE A 188 -12.26 -0.80 -1.89
C ILE A 188 -13.73 -0.84 -1.50
N GLN A 189 -14.61 -1.15 -2.45
CA GLN A 189 -16.02 -1.37 -2.17
C GLN A 189 -16.22 -2.80 -1.65
N SER A 190 -16.92 -2.94 -0.52
CA SER A 190 -17.27 -4.26 0.04
C SER A 190 -18.74 -4.33 0.46
N PRO A 191 -19.29 -5.53 0.70
CA PRO A 191 -20.64 -5.69 1.24
C PRO A 191 -20.86 -5.01 2.60
N LEU A 192 -19.79 -4.72 3.36
CA LEU A 192 -19.83 -4.06 4.67
C LEU A 192 -19.58 -2.55 4.59
N GLY A 193 -19.49 -2.00 3.38
CA GLY A 193 -19.13 -0.60 3.12
C GLY A 193 -17.71 -0.43 2.59
N LYS A 194 -17.24 0.82 2.55
CA LYS A 194 -15.94 1.19 1.96
C LYS A 194 -14.79 0.92 2.93
N ILE A 195 -13.69 0.37 2.41
CA ILE A 195 -12.43 0.18 3.13
C ILE A 195 -11.37 1.07 2.48
N ALA A 196 -10.66 1.87 3.28
CA ALA A 196 -9.54 2.68 2.79
C ALA A 196 -8.23 1.94 2.95
N ILE A 197 -7.53 1.65 1.85
CA ILE A 197 -6.23 0.98 1.85
C ILE A 197 -5.18 1.99 1.36
N ASN A 198 -4.50 2.61 2.32
CA ASN A 198 -3.40 3.53 2.09
C ASN A 198 -2.13 2.73 1.76
N LYS A 199 -1.32 3.28 0.87
CA LYS A 199 -0.11 2.67 0.31
C LYS A 199 0.97 3.73 0.18
N VAL A 200 2.20 3.36 0.54
CA VAL A 200 3.40 4.08 0.13
C VAL A 200 3.82 3.49 -1.20
N GLN A 201 3.56 4.19 -2.30
CA GLN A 201 3.53 3.59 -3.62
C GLN A 201 4.89 3.07 -4.10
N HIS A 202 6.01 3.70 -3.70
CA HIS A 202 7.34 3.22 -4.04
C HIS A 202 7.74 1.92 -3.33
N LEU A 203 7.03 1.54 -2.26
CA LEU A 203 7.22 0.31 -1.48
C LEU A 203 6.07 -0.68 -1.67
N SER A 204 5.13 -0.40 -2.56
CA SER A 204 3.92 -1.20 -2.76
C SER A 204 3.84 -1.73 -4.18
N TYR A 205 3.52 -3.02 -4.31
CA TYR A 205 3.13 -3.62 -5.57
C TYR A 205 1.93 -2.88 -6.18
N ILE A 206 1.96 -2.70 -7.50
CA ILE A 206 0.85 -2.09 -8.23
C ILE A 206 -0.15 -3.18 -8.57
N GLU A 207 -1.23 -3.21 -7.80
CA GLU A 207 -2.41 -4.01 -8.07
C GLU A 207 -3.56 -3.11 -8.53
N PHE A 208 -4.39 -3.62 -9.45
CA PHE A 208 -5.60 -2.92 -9.90
C PHE A 208 -6.76 -3.16 -8.91
N PRO A 209 -7.58 -2.15 -8.56
CA PRO A 209 -8.63 -2.28 -7.55
C PRO A 209 -9.64 -3.40 -7.80
N ASN A 210 -10.02 -3.63 -9.06
CA ASN A 210 -10.89 -4.75 -9.44
C ASN A 210 -10.36 -6.09 -8.92
N SER A 211 -9.03 -6.26 -8.88
CA SER A 211 -8.40 -7.43 -8.30
C SER A 211 -8.74 -7.52 -6.81
N SER A 212 -8.50 -6.47 -6.02
CA SER A 212 -8.80 -6.45 -4.59
C SER A 212 -10.28 -6.65 -4.24
N GLU A 213 -11.21 -6.09 -5.01
CA GLU A 213 -12.65 -6.34 -4.83
C GLU A 213 -13.00 -7.81 -5.15
N ASN A 214 -12.40 -8.39 -6.20
CA ASN A 214 -12.55 -9.80 -6.50
C ASN A 214 -12.00 -10.69 -5.38
N LYS A 215 -10.90 -10.30 -4.73
CA LYS A 215 -10.36 -11.01 -3.56
C LYS A 215 -11.35 -11.03 -2.39
N ILE A 216 -12.03 -9.92 -2.12
CA ILE A 216 -13.10 -9.86 -1.11
C ILE A 216 -14.28 -10.76 -1.50
N ILE A 217 -14.69 -10.75 -2.77
CA ILE A 217 -15.76 -11.61 -3.28
C ILE A 217 -15.39 -13.09 -3.12
N ASN A 218 -14.16 -13.48 -3.47
CA ASN A 218 -13.64 -14.84 -3.31
C ASN A 218 -13.69 -15.28 -1.84
N LEU A 219 -13.24 -14.41 -0.93
CA LEU A 219 -13.32 -14.67 0.51
C LEU A 219 -14.77 -14.81 0.99
N CYS A 220 -15.69 -13.96 0.52
CA CYS A 220 -17.11 -14.08 0.86
C CYS A 220 -17.71 -15.40 0.36
N ASN A 221 -17.37 -15.82 -0.86
CA ASN A 221 -17.84 -17.07 -1.44
C ASN A 221 -17.27 -18.29 -0.69
N TYR A 222 -16.01 -18.22 -0.28
CA TYR A 222 -15.37 -19.23 0.57
C TYR A 222 -16.09 -19.37 1.92
N LEU A 223 -16.35 -18.26 2.63
CA LEU A 223 -17.04 -18.32 3.92
C LEU A 223 -18.47 -18.89 3.78
N LYS A 224 -19.16 -18.56 2.68
CA LYS A 224 -20.47 -19.13 2.35
C LYS A 224 -20.41 -20.62 2.05
N SER A 225 -19.41 -21.10 1.31
CA SER A 225 -19.29 -22.53 0.98
C SER A 225 -19.01 -23.39 2.20
N LYS A 226 -18.42 -22.81 3.25
CA LYS A 226 -18.24 -23.44 4.57
C LYS A 226 -19.50 -23.42 5.45
N ASN A 227 -20.59 -22.79 4.99
CA ASN A 227 -21.85 -22.64 5.73
C ASN A 227 -21.72 -21.98 7.10
N TYR A 228 -20.71 -21.12 7.31
CA TYR A 228 -20.56 -20.44 8.59
C TYR A 228 -21.72 -19.49 8.86
N SER A 229 -22.36 -19.65 10.02
CA SER A 229 -23.25 -18.68 10.62
C SER A 229 -22.48 -17.44 11.10
N ARG A 230 -23.19 -16.34 11.36
CA ARG A 230 -22.57 -15.14 11.95
C ARG A 230 -21.91 -15.43 13.32
N GLU A 231 -22.52 -16.30 14.11
CA GLU A 231 -21.98 -16.68 15.42
C GLU A 231 -20.67 -17.45 15.27
N GLU A 232 -20.60 -18.41 14.33
CA GLU A 232 -19.36 -19.14 14.04
C GLU A 232 -18.27 -18.21 13.51
N ILE A 233 -18.62 -17.30 12.58
CA ILE A 233 -17.68 -16.28 12.10
C ILE A 233 -17.07 -15.50 13.26
N SER A 234 -17.88 -15.12 14.25
CA SER A 234 -17.41 -14.34 15.41
C SER A 234 -16.45 -15.08 16.34
N LYS A 235 -16.30 -16.39 16.16
CA LYS A 235 -15.37 -17.25 16.92
C LYS A 235 -14.08 -17.51 16.16
N LEU A 236 -14.05 -17.26 14.85
CA LEU A 236 -12.91 -17.57 14.00
C LEU A 236 -11.66 -16.78 14.37
N LYS A 237 -10.53 -17.49 14.45
CA LYS A 237 -9.19 -16.94 14.48
C LYS A 237 -8.53 -17.15 13.13
N VAL A 238 -8.18 -16.05 12.45
CA VAL A 238 -7.68 -16.07 11.07
C VAL A 238 -6.25 -15.58 11.00
N LEU A 239 -5.42 -16.27 10.22
CA LEU A 239 -4.10 -15.81 9.79
C LEU A 239 -4.22 -15.21 8.39
N ASP A 240 -4.00 -13.91 8.25
CA ASP A 240 -3.71 -13.26 6.97
C ASP A 240 -2.19 -13.36 6.72
N GLY A 241 -1.77 -14.47 6.09
CA GLY A 241 -0.39 -14.98 6.13
C GLY A 241 0.60 -14.28 5.21
N THR A 242 0.09 -13.61 4.17
CA THR A 242 0.83 -12.72 3.26
C THR A 242 0.01 -11.45 3.05
N CYS A 243 -0.19 -10.72 4.14
CA CYS A 243 -1.27 -9.74 4.26
C CYS A 243 -1.10 -8.48 3.40
N GLY A 244 0.11 -8.20 2.91
CA GLY A 244 0.41 -6.98 2.16
C GLY A 244 0.00 -5.74 2.94
N ASN A 245 -0.98 -4.99 2.42
CA ASN A 245 -1.51 -3.78 3.06
C ASN A 245 -2.73 -4.04 3.98
N GLY A 246 -3.09 -5.30 4.19
CA GLY A 246 -4.08 -5.76 5.17
C GLY A 246 -5.53 -5.82 4.66
N THR A 247 -5.78 -5.77 3.35
CA THR A 247 -7.14 -5.66 2.80
C THR A 247 -8.10 -6.76 3.28
N LEU A 248 -7.69 -8.02 3.18
CA LEU A 248 -8.54 -9.17 3.51
C LEU A 248 -8.73 -9.32 5.02
N GLY A 249 -7.66 -9.23 5.80
CA GLY A 249 -7.77 -9.25 7.26
C GLY A 249 -8.59 -8.08 7.82
N ILE A 250 -8.45 -6.86 7.30
CA ILE A 250 -9.29 -5.71 7.72
C ILE A 250 -10.77 -5.95 7.39
N PHE A 251 -11.07 -6.54 6.23
CA PHE A 251 -12.43 -6.93 5.88
C PHE A 251 -12.99 -7.96 6.88
N LEU A 252 -12.22 -8.98 7.25
CA LEU A 252 -12.64 -9.99 8.24
C LEU A 252 -12.87 -9.41 9.62
N LEU A 253 -11.99 -8.52 10.08
CA LEU A 253 -12.22 -7.81 11.35
C LEU A 253 -13.52 -7.00 11.30
N LYS A 254 -13.84 -6.35 10.17
CA LYS A 254 -15.13 -5.65 9.99
C LYS A 254 -16.31 -6.61 9.93
N LEU A 255 -16.12 -7.83 9.45
CA LEU A 255 -17.12 -8.90 9.45
C LEU A 255 -17.38 -9.44 10.87
N GLY A 256 -16.48 -9.17 11.81
CA GLY A 256 -16.63 -9.48 13.22
C GLY A 256 -15.94 -10.76 13.67
N VAL A 257 -14.92 -11.24 12.93
CA VAL A 257 -14.11 -12.38 13.41
C VAL A 257 -13.44 -12.07 14.75
N LYS A 258 -13.19 -13.12 15.55
CA LYS A 258 -12.62 -12.98 16.90
C LYS A 258 -11.25 -12.33 16.87
N GLU A 259 -10.37 -12.83 16.01
CA GLU A 259 -8.99 -12.38 15.92
C GLU A 259 -8.46 -12.53 14.50
N VAL A 260 -7.72 -11.53 14.03
CA VAL A 260 -6.89 -11.64 12.81
C VAL A 260 -5.43 -11.41 13.15
N VAL A 261 -4.60 -12.39 12.82
CA VAL A 261 -3.14 -12.25 12.83
C VAL A 261 -2.69 -11.89 11.42
N PHE A 262 -2.09 -10.72 11.27
CA PHE A 262 -1.50 -10.25 10.02
C PHE A 262 -0.03 -10.65 9.99
N ASN A 263 0.43 -11.25 8.91
CA ASN A 263 1.83 -11.55 8.69
C ASN A 263 2.23 -11.19 7.27
N ASP A 264 3.39 -10.57 7.12
CA ASP A 264 4.04 -10.43 5.82
C ASP A 264 5.56 -10.44 5.98
N ILE A 265 6.27 -11.00 5.01
CA ILE A 265 7.73 -10.97 5.02
C ILE A 265 8.26 -9.57 4.66
N TRP A 266 7.48 -8.76 3.94
CA TRP A 266 7.82 -7.41 3.53
C TRP A 266 7.44 -6.39 4.62
N LYS A 267 8.46 -5.88 5.32
CA LYS A 267 8.27 -4.97 6.47
C LYS A 267 7.46 -3.69 6.14
N PRO A 268 7.65 -3.01 4.99
CA PRO A 268 6.80 -1.88 4.64
C PRO A 268 5.31 -2.23 4.51
N ALA A 269 4.98 -3.45 4.07
CA ALA A 269 3.60 -3.93 4.00
C ALA A 269 3.00 -4.06 5.41
N THR A 270 3.71 -4.66 6.36
CA THR A 270 3.23 -4.79 7.74
C THR A 270 3.07 -3.43 8.45
N ILE A 271 3.96 -2.47 8.16
CA ILE A 271 3.82 -1.08 8.61
C ILE A 271 2.55 -0.44 8.02
N MET A 272 2.30 -0.63 6.72
CA MET A 272 1.09 -0.07 6.09
C MET A 272 -0.18 -0.77 6.54
N THR A 273 -0.13 -2.06 6.86
CA THR A 273 -1.23 -2.79 7.50
C THR A 273 -1.60 -2.13 8.83
N LEU A 274 -0.62 -1.74 9.65
CA LEU A 274 -0.87 -0.99 10.89
C LEU A 274 -1.59 0.34 10.63
N VAL A 275 -1.08 1.13 9.67
CA VAL A 275 -1.69 2.41 9.28
C VAL A 275 -3.13 2.20 8.79
N ASN A 276 -3.38 1.14 8.02
CA ASN A 276 -4.69 0.84 7.47
C ASN A 276 -5.67 0.32 8.52
N LEU A 277 -5.21 -0.44 9.52
CA LEU A 277 -6.03 -0.82 10.66
C LEU A 277 -6.55 0.43 11.39
N GLU A 278 -5.66 1.38 11.70
CA GLU A 278 -6.06 2.65 12.34
C GLU A 278 -6.98 3.48 11.43
N ALA A 279 -6.66 3.60 10.13
CA ALA A 279 -7.49 4.31 9.15
C ALA A 279 -8.91 3.72 9.03
N ASN A 280 -9.05 2.41 9.29
CA ASN A 280 -10.31 1.70 9.25
C ASN A 280 -11.01 1.54 10.60
N GLY A 281 -10.50 2.20 11.64
CA GLY A 281 -11.15 2.34 12.95
C GLY A 281 -10.70 1.36 14.03
N PHE A 282 -9.70 0.51 13.75
CA PHE A 282 -9.15 -0.42 14.74
C PHE A 282 -8.10 0.29 15.60
N LYS A 283 -8.19 0.11 16.91
CA LYS A 283 -7.30 0.76 17.88
C LYS A 283 -6.15 -0.16 18.27
N MET A 284 -4.94 0.39 18.28
CA MET A 284 -3.79 -0.27 18.89
C MET A 284 -3.83 -0.17 20.41
N ILE A 285 -3.36 -1.22 21.09
CA ILE A 285 -3.09 -1.18 22.52
C ILE A 285 -1.66 -0.64 22.73
N LYS A 286 -1.55 0.55 23.32
CA LYS A 286 -0.31 1.38 23.31
C LYS A 286 0.78 0.92 24.29
N GLU A 287 0.46 0.04 25.23
CA GLU A 287 1.30 -0.19 26.42
C GLU A 287 2.61 -0.95 26.12
N ARG A 288 2.70 -1.68 25.00
CA ARG A 288 3.92 -2.42 24.59
C ARG A 288 4.75 -1.72 23.51
N PHE A 289 4.16 -0.86 22.68
CA PHE A 289 4.91 -0.14 21.62
C PHE A 289 5.95 0.82 22.21
N ASN A 290 5.64 1.45 23.34
CA ASN A 290 6.57 2.35 24.05
C ASN A 290 7.69 1.60 24.78
N LYS A 291 7.46 0.34 25.20
CA LYS A 291 8.49 -0.47 25.89
C LYS A 291 9.66 -0.78 24.96
N ASN A 292 9.34 -1.14 23.70
CA ASN A 292 10.33 -1.38 22.65
C ASN A 292 11.15 -0.11 22.29
N ILE A 293 10.56 1.08 22.42
CA ILE A 293 11.26 2.36 22.15
C ILE A 293 12.13 2.80 23.34
N PHE A 294 11.73 2.52 24.58
CA PHE A 294 12.52 2.85 25.76
C PHE A 294 13.78 1.99 25.89
N GLU A 295 13.70 0.70 25.55
CA GLU A 295 14.87 -0.20 25.47
C GLU A 295 15.88 0.25 24.41
N LEU A 296 15.40 0.80 23.27
CA LEU A 296 16.26 1.37 22.21
C LEU A 296 17.02 2.65 22.62
N LYS A 297 16.51 3.42 23.60
CA LYS A 297 17.15 4.68 24.07
C LYS A 297 18.08 4.50 25.26
N SER A 298 17.97 3.40 25.99
CA SER A 298 18.89 3.11 27.12
C SER A 298 20.30 2.75 26.68
N ASP A 299 20.50 2.32 25.43
CA ASP A 299 21.76 1.74 24.95
C ASP A 299 22.76 2.75 24.36
N GLU A 300 22.32 3.97 23.98
CA GLU A 300 23.24 5.04 23.55
C GLU A 300 24.15 5.55 24.69
N ARG A 301 23.82 5.24 25.95
CA ARG A 301 24.61 5.64 27.12
C ARG A 301 25.75 4.65 27.46
N LEU A 302 25.93 3.57 26.70
CA LEU A 302 26.96 2.55 26.92
C LEU A 302 28.04 2.48 25.83
N LEU A 303 28.05 3.39 24.85
CA LEU A 303 29.15 3.46 23.88
C LEU A 303 30.43 4.05 24.52
N PRO A 304 31.57 3.32 24.56
CA PRO A 304 32.82 3.89 25.02
C PRO A 304 33.29 4.97 24.04
N LYS A 305 33.63 6.15 24.58
CA LYS A 305 34.30 7.22 23.82
C LYS A 305 35.74 6.80 23.50
N THR A 306 35.98 6.05 22.43
CA THR A 306 37.33 5.90 21.88
C THR A 306 37.36 5.87 20.35
N LYS A 307 38.44 6.49 19.84
CA LYS A 307 38.69 6.90 18.45
C LYS A 307 38.51 5.77 17.43
N ILE A 308 37.80 6.09 16.35
CA ILE A 308 37.61 5.27 15.16
C ILE A 308 38.94 5.19 14.38
N THR A 309 39.51 3.99 14.26
CA THR A 309 40.48 3.67 13.19
C THR A 309 39.84 2.72 12.19
N LYS A 310 40.04 3.04 10.91
CA LYS A 310 39.54 2.33 9.73
C LYS A 310 40.29 1.00 9.58
N GLU A 311 39.91 -0.04 10.32
CA GLU A 311 40.27 -1.44 10.03
C GLU A 311 39.57 -2.36 11.02
N LYS A 312 38.30 -2.70 10.75
CA LYS A 312 37.57 -3.91 11.23
C LYS A 312 36.10 -3.83 10.81
N THR A 313 35.87 -3.89 9.50
CA THR A 313 34.60 -4.37 8.93
C THR A 313 34.54 -5.89 9.11
N ARG A 314 34.36 -6.37 10.34
CA ARG A 314 34.00 -7.77 10.63
C ARG A 314 33.13 -7.83 11.89
N LYS A 315 31.89 -8.30 11.69
CA LYS A 315 30.95 -8.84 12.68
C LYS A 315 30.57 -7.89 13.82
N ILE A 316 29.48 -7.16 13.62
CA ILE A 316 28.52 -6.88 14.70
C ILE A 316 27.38 -7.89 14.49
N GLU A 317 27.65 -9.15 14.85
CA GLU A 317 26.62 -10.13 15.20
C GLU A 317 26.14 -9.76 16.61
N GLY A 318 24.83 -9.55 16.79
CA GLY A 318 24.25 -9.38 18.12
C GLY A 318 23.44 -8.10 18.31
N TYR A 319 22.42 -7.89 17.50
CA TYR A 319 21.22 -7.20 17.98
C TYR A 319 20.16 -8.26 18.24
N ASN A 320 19.72 -8.36 19.49
CA ASN A 320 18.66 -9.29 19.87
C ASN A 320 17.31 -8.71 19.39
N TYR A 321 16.94 -9.01 18.14
CA TYR A 321 15.69 -8.59 17.47
C TYR A 321 14.44 -9.33 18.02
N GLU A 322 14.39 -9.63 19.31
CA GLU A 322 13.31 -10.40 19.94
C GLU A 322 12.09 -9.53 20.34
N ASN A 323 11.60 -8.72 19.41
CA ASN A 323 10.21 -8.28 19.41
C ASN A 323 9.51 -8.92 18.20
N PHE A 324 9.06 -10.16 18.41
CA PHE A 324 8.38 -11.01 17.41
C PHE A 324 7.19 -10.28 16.76
N GLU A 325 6.44 -9.57 17.58
CA GLU A 325 5.22 -8.84 17.25
C GLU A 325 5.52 -7.36 17.00
N MET A 326 5.12 -6.86 15.83
CA MET A 326 5.24 -5.43 15.51
C MET A 326 4.19 -4.59 16.23
N SER A 327 2.99 -5.13 16.41
CA SER A 327 1.87 -4.46 17.05
C SER A 327 0.74 -5.44 17.38
N PHE A 328 -0.13 -5.06 18.30
CA PHE A 328 -1.39 -5.73 18.58
C PHE A 328 -2.49 -4.72 18.95
N GLY A 329 -3.73 -5.14 18.71
CA GLY A 329 -4.94 -4.53 19.22
C GLY A 329 -5.74 -5.55 20.02
N GLU A 330 -6.99 -5.22 20.31
CA GLU A 330 -7.90 -6.10 21.03
C GLU A 330 -8.18 -7.41 20.27
N ASN A 331 -8.31 -7.30 18.94
CA ASN A 331 -8.71 -8.39 18.06
C ASN A 331 -7.71 -8.62 16.90
N PHE A 332 -6.48 -8.11 17.00
CA PHE A 332 -5.48 -8.35 15.97
C PHE A 332 -4.04 -8.36 16.49
N ARG A 333 -3.15 -9.02 15.74
CA ARG A 333 -1.69 -8.97 15.92
C ARG A 333 -1.01 -8.79 14.55
N ILE A 334 0.19 -8.21 14.53
CA ILE A 334 0.97 -8.02 13.30
C ILE A 334 2.38 -8.59 13.49
N TYR A 335 2.78 -9.48 12.60
CA TYR A 335 4.11 -10.09 12.51
C TYR A 335 4.79 -9.68 11.20
N ASN A 336 6.12 -9.55 11.23
CA ASN A 336 6.93 -9.39 10.01
C ASN A 336 7.91 -10.55 9.87
N LEU A 337 7.42 -11.66 9.34
CA LEU A 337 8.17 -12.91 9.24
C LEU A 337 7.84 -13.64 7.95
N SER A 338 8.77 -14.50 7.53
CA SER A 338 8.42 -15.58 6.60
C SER A 338 7.48 -16.56 7.31
N ILE A 339 6.66 -17.28 6.54
CA ILE A 339 5.70 -18.23 7.11
C ILE A 339 6.40 -19.36 7.91
N GLU A 340 7.60 -19.76 7.48
CA GLU A 340 8.47 -20.75 8.15
C GLU A 340 8.88 -20.26 9.54
N LYS A 341 9.30 -19.00 9.63
CA LYS A 341 9.72 -18.37 10.88
C LYS A 341 8.54 -18.16 11.80
N LEU A 342 7.39 -17.76 11.25
CA LEU A 342 6.15 -17.65 12.01
C LEU A 342 5.76 -18.99 12.61
N TYR A 343 5.71 -20.07 11.81
CA TYR A 343 5.43 -21.42 12.28
C TYR A 343 6.39 -21.87 13.39
N SER A 344 7.70 -21.70 13.17
CA SER A 344 8.73 -22.10 14.14
C SER A 344 8.56 -21.36 15.47
N LYS A 345 8.18 -20.08 15.42
CA LYS A 345 7.94 -19.27 16.61
C LYS A 345 6.66 -19.68 17.35
N LEU A 346 5.54 -19.87 16.63
CA LEU A 346 4.29 -20.35 17.20
C LEU A 346 4.48 -21.71 17.90
N LYS A 347 5.30 -22.58 17.29
CA LYS A 347 5.69 -23.87 17.88
C LYS A 347 6.43 -23.73 19.22
N ASN A 348 7.24 -22.69 19.38
CA ASN A 348 8.09 -22.52 20.57
C ASN A 348 7.39 -21.79 21.72
N TYR A 349 6.35 -20.98 21.45
CA TYR A 349 5.73 -20.11 22.45
C TYR A 349 4.48 -20.72 23.10
N GLU A 350 3.63 -21.40 22.33
CA GLU A 350 2.30 -21.85 22.81
C GLU A 350 2.00 -23.32 22.46
N PHE A 351 2.71 -23.91 21.48
CA PHE A 351 2.50 -25.30 21.11
C PHE A 351 3.31 -26.25 22.00
N ASN A 352 2.61 -26.84 22.96
CA ASN A 352 3.03 -28.08 23.60
C ASN A 352 3.61 -29.03 22.55
N LYS A 353 4.77 -29.62 22.85
CA LYS A 353 5.55 -30.54 22.00
C LYS A 353 4.76 -31.75 21.44
N GLU A 354 3.48 -31.90 21.79
CA GLU A 354 2.64 -33.07 21.55
C GLU A 354 1.27 -32.80 20.90
N ASN A 355 0.84 -31.54 20.68
CA ASN A 355 -0.53 -31.28 20.19
C ASN A 355 -0.71 -31.28 18.67
N LYS A 356 -1.79 -31.93 18.22
CA LYS A 356 -2.30 -32.02 16.84
C LYS A 356 -3.21 -30.85 16.43
N ASP A 357 -3.55 -29.96 17.36
CA ASP A 357 -4.49 -28.87 17.11
C ASP A 357 -3.89 -27.81 16.19
N LYS A 358 -4.74 -26.98 15.57
CA LYS A 358 -4.32 -25.87 14.70
C LYS A 358 -4.52 -24.56 15.46
N GLU A 359 -3.60 -23.62 15.26
CA GLU A 359 -3.66 -22.31 15.92
C GLU A 359 -4.76 -21.40 15.33
N PHE A 360 -5.03 -21.59 14.04
CA PHE A 360 -5.98 -20.78 13.29
C PHE A 360 -7.03 -21.66 12.63
N ASP A 361 -8.25 -21.14 12.53
CA ASP A 361 -9.31 -21.79 11.76
C ASP A 361 -9.02 -21.66 10.26
N ILE A 362 -8.55 -20.48 9.84
CA ILE A 362 -8.29 -20.16 8.42
C ILE A 362 -6.93 -19.48 8.30
N CYS A 363 -6.14 -19.90 7.30
CA CYS A 363 -4.98 -19.16 6.81
C CYS A 363 -5.24 -18.67 5.39
N ILE A 364 -5.07 -17.38 5.15
CA ILE A 364 -5.20 -16.75 3.83
C ILE A 364 -3.81 -16.50 3.26
N LEU A 365 -3.59 -16.92 2.02
CA LEU A 365 -2.37 -16.70 1.26
C LEU A 365 -2.71 -15.93 -0.04
N ASP A 366 -2.39 -14.64 -0.03
CA ASP A 366 -2.43 -13.73 -1.18
C ASP A 366 -0.99 -13.42 -1.61
N CYS A 367 -0.34 -14.41 -2.25
CA CYS A 367 1.05 -14.28 -2.68
C CYS A 367 1.16 -13.54 -4.01
N PHE A 368 2.33 -12.96 -4.31
CA PHE A 368 2.56 -12.41 -5.65
C PHE A 368 2.42 -13.49 -6.73
N PRO A 369 1.98 -13.15 -7.95
CA PRO A 369 1.80 -14.11 -9.05
C PRO A 369 3.03 -14.97 -9.37
N GLU A 370 4.22 -14.45 -9.10
CA GLU A 370 5.52 -15.10 -9.37
C GLU A 370 5.94 -16.09 -8.27
N THR A 371 5.22 -16.11 -7.14
CA THR A 371 5.60 -16.89 -5.95
C THR A 371 5.31 -18.37 -6.15
N ASN A 372 6.27 -19.23 -5.83
CA ASN A 372 5.99 -20.65 -5.65
C ASN A 372 5.22 -20.85 -4.35
N THR A 373 3.89 -20.95 -4.42
CA THR A 373 3.01 -21.02 -3.25
C THR A 373 3.04 -22.37 -2.55
N ARG A 374 3.47 -23.45 -3.20
CA ARG A 374 3.37 -24.82 -2.66
C ARG A 374 4.15 -25.04 -1.34
N PRO A 375 5.39 -24.57 -1.18
CA PRO A 375 6.11 -24.65 0.10
C PRO A 375 5.41 -23.86 1.21
N ILE A 376 4.93 -22.66 0.89
CA ILE A 376 4.22 -21.77 1.82
C ILE A 376 2.91 -22.42 2.28
N GLN A 377 2.13 -22.95 1.34
CA GLN A 377 0.89 -23.67 1.60
C GLN A 377 1.10 -24.86 2.55
N LYS A 378 2.12 -25.69 2.32
CA LYS A 378 2.43 -26.84 3.20
C LYS A 378 2.73 -26.43 4.65
N ILE A 379 3.21 -25.21 4.86
CA ILE A 379 3.45 -24.66 6.21
C ILE A 379 2.16 -24.08 6.77
N ALA A 380 1.39 -23.35 5.96
CA ALA A 380 0.07 -22.86 6.33
C ALA A 380 -0.86 -24.00 6.77
N GLU A 381 -0.87 -25.13 6.06
CA GLU A 381 -1.60 -26.35 6.42
C GLU A 381 -1.17 -26.95 7.75
N LYS A 382 0.02 -26.60 8.27
CA LYS A 382 0.46 -27.00 9.62
C LYS A 382 -0.07 -26.04 10.70
N ILE A 383 -0.27 -24.78 10.35
CA ILE A 383 -0.66 -23.69 11.24
C ILE A 383 -2.20 -23.59 11.38
N ALA A 384 -2.95 -23.82 10.31
CA ALA A 384 -4.39 -23.61 10.25
C ALA A 384 -5.20 -24.87 9.87
N ILE A 385 -6.48 -24.89 10.21
CA ILE A 385 -7.44 -25.95 9.83
C ILE A 385 -7.67 -25.91 8.32
N ASP A 386 -8.01 -24.74 7.79
CA ASP A 386 -8.19 -24.51 6.36
C ASP A 386 -7.18 -23.49 5.81
N VAL A 387 -6.82 -23.65 4.53
CA VAL A 387 -5.99 -22.69 3.79
C VAL A 387 -6.73 -22.20 2.57
N LEU A 388 -6.86 -20.88 2.45
CA LEU A 388 -7.44 -20.20 1.29
C LEU A 388 -6.34 -19.47 0.53
N ILE A 389 -6.12 -19.85 -0.72
CA ILE A 389 -5.25 -19.14 -1.65
C ILE A 389 -6.13 -18.23 -2.50
N VAL A 390 -5.78 -16.94 -2.58
CA VAL A 390 -6.63 -15.90 -3.17
C VAL A 390 -6.04 -15.34 -4.46
#